data_AF-A0A7Y4XWV6-F1
#
_entry.id   AF-A0A7Y4XWV6-F1
#
_cell.length_a   1.000
_cell.length_b   1.000
_cell.length_c   1.000
_cell.angle_alpha   90.00
_cell.angle_beta   90.00
_cell.angle_gamma   90.00
#
_symmetry.space_group_name_H-M   'P 1'
#
loop_
_entity.id
_entity.type
_entity.pdbx_description
1 polymer ?
#
loop_
_entity_poly.entity_id
_entity_poly.type
_entity_poly.pdbx_seq_one_letter_code
_entity_poly.pdbx_strand_id
1 'polypeptide(L)'
;MGQLKILILCLVLVIIVLVPDVIVESLHGLLEFLIELAHTVFEIVEVTLDTLIEHAFHTDLHQTQIIVFYILALMVFYGLLRFCRAVPIYYRRCRDVWRGAKAHREAQAKDYWHNLAFLKKAQLTLLGITFFTGVFFLLFM
;
A
#
# COMPACT_ATOMS: atom_id res chain seq x y z
N MET A 1 39.53 -10.23 0.97
CA MET A 1 38.33 -10.58 0.16
C MET A 1 37.21 -11.28 0.95
N GLY A 2 37.50 -12.17 1.92
CA GLY A 2 36.45 -12.86 2.70
C GLY A 2 35.62 -11.95 3.60
N GLN A 3 36.26 -11.02 4.32
CA GLN A 3 35.57 -10.08 5.22
C GLN A 3 34.60 -9.14 4.49
N LEU A 4 34.96 -8.68 3.29
CA LEU A 4 34.09 -7.85 2.44
C LEU A 4 32.79 -8.57 2.05
N LYS A 5 32.86 -9.89 1.78
CA LYS A 5 31.68 -10.70 1.42
C LYS A 5 30.73 -10.85 2.60
N ILE A 6 31.25 -11.05 3.81
CA ILE A 6 30.45 -11.15 5.03
C ILE A 6 29.77 -9.81 5.32
N LEU A 7 30.48 -8.70 5.16
CA LEU A 7 29.93 -7.36 5.34
C LEU A 7 28.77 -7.07 4.36
N ILE A 8 28.94 -7.44 3.08
CA ILE A 8 27.89 -7.31 2.07
C ILE A 8 26.69 -8.21 2.41
N LEU A 9 26.91 -9.44 2.87
CA LEU A 9 25.84 -10.35 3.25
C LEU A 9 25.02 -9.79 4.43
N CYS A 10 25.69 -9.29 5.47
CA CYS A 10 25.01 -8.65 6.60
C CYS A 10 24.22 -7.42 6.17
N LEU A 11 24.78 -6.59 5.29
CA LEU A 11 24.09 -5.41 4.77
C LEU A 11 22.81 -5.80 4.01
N VAL A 12 22.90 -6.81 3.13
CA VAL A 12 21.75 -7.31 2.37
C VAL A 12 20.68 -7.89 3.31
N LEU A 13 21.09 -8.64 4.34
CA LEU A 13 20.18 -9.18 5.34
C LEU A 13 19.43 -8.07 6.09
N VAL A 14 20.16 -7.04 6.54
CA VAL A 14 19.57 -5.86 7.22
C VAL A 14 18.57 -5.15 6.31
N ILE A 15 18.90 -4.95 5.03
CA ILE A 15 17.99 -4.33 4.06
C ILE A 15 16.73 -5.17 3.88
N ILE A 16 16.85 -6.50 3.74
CA ILE A 16 15.71 -7.39 3.52
C ILE A 16 14.76 -7.41 4.72
N VAL A 17 15.28 -7.25 5.94
CA VAL A 17 14.46 -7.23 7.16
C VAL A 17 13.88 -5.84 7.43
N LEU A 18 14.70 -4.79 7.35
CA LEU A 18 14.31 -3.44 7.79
C LEU A 18 13.44 -2.71 6.77
N VAL A 19 13.66 -2.92 5.47
CA VAL A 19 12.93 -2.18 4.42
C VAL A 19 11.43 -2.53 4.41
N PRO A 20 11.00 -3.79 4.50
CA PRO A 20 9.58 -4.11 4.62
C PRO A 20 8.91 -3.45 5.80
N ASP A 21 9.53 -3.46 6.99
CA ASP A 21 8.97 -2.83 8.19
C ASP A 21 8.79 -1.33 8.01
N VAL A 22 9.83 -0.63 7.54
CA VAL A 22 9.75 0.83 7.28
C VAL A 22 8.66 1.16 6.26
N ILE A 23 8.49 0.35 5.21
CA ILE A 23 7.44 0.54 4.21
C ILE A 23 6.06 0.35 4.83
N VAL A 24 5.86 -0.72 5.61
CA VAL A 24 4.57 -1.02 6.25
C VAL A 24 4.21 0.07 7.25
N GLU A 25 5.15 0.50 8.09
CA GLU A 25 4.96 1.58 9.05
C GLU A 25 4.65 2.90 8.35
N SER A 26 5.36 3.23 7.27
CA SER A 26 5.08 4.43 6.47
C SER A 26 3.69 4.39 5.84
N LEU A 27 3.26 3.23 5.33
CA LEU A 27 1.91 3.06 4.77
C LEU A 27 0.83 3.16 5.84
N HIS A 28 1.09 2.65 7.03
CA HIS A 28 0.19 2.76 8.18
C HIS A 28 0.03 4.22 8.60
N GLY A 29 1.12 4.95 8.82
CA GLY A 29 1.07 6.37 9.17
C GLY A 29 0.41 7.23 8.09
N LEU A 30 0.64 6.92 6.81
CA LEU A 30 -0.07 7.58 5.72
C LEU A 30 -1.59 7.31 5.77
N LEU A 31 -2.00 6.07 6.04
CA LEU A 31 -3.41 5.71 6.15
C LEU A 31 -4.08 6.41 7.32
N GLU A 32 -3.45 6.43 8.49
CA GLU A 32 -3.94 7.15 9.67
C GLU A 32 -4.13 8.64 9.38
N PHE A 33 -3.12 9.29 8.81
CA PHE A 33 -3.20 10.70 8.42
C PHE A 33 -4.35 10.98 7.44
N LEU A 34 -4.55 10.11 6.46
CA LEU A 34 -5.65 10.26 5.49
C LEU A 34 -7.03 10.09 6.13
N ILE A 35 -7.16 9.16 7.09
CA ILE A 35 -8.41 8.95 7.83
C ILE A 35 -8.71 10.14 8.72
N GLU A 36 -7.71 10.62 9.48
CA GLU A 36 -7.85 11.79 10.34
C GLU A 36 -8.22 13.03 9.52
N LEU A 37 -7.53 13.28 8.41
CA LEU A 37 -7.85 14.38 7.51
C LEU A 37 -9.29 14.28 6.96
N ALA A 38 -9.73 13.08 6.57
CA ALA A 38 -11.09 12.86 6.09
C ALA A 38 -12.13 13.13 7.19
N HIS A 39 -11.84 12.75 8.42
CA HIS A 39 -12.72 13.00 9.57
C HIS A 39 -12.82 14.51 9.87
N THR A 40 -11.69 15.23 9.91
CA THR A 40 -11.69 16.68 10.11
C THR A 40 -12.46 17.42 9.01
N VAL A 41 -12.32 17.00 7.74
CA VAL A 41 -13.10 17.58 6.64
C VAL A 41 -14.59 17.29 6.82
N PHE A 42 -14.95 16.08 7.27
CA PHE A 42 -16.35 15.73 7.56
C PHE A 42 -16.94 16.62 8.66
N GLU A 43 -16.22 16.83 9.77
CA GLU A 43 -16.66 17.72 10.86
C GLU A 43 -16.87 19.17 10.37
N ILE A 44 -15.95 19.69 9.56
CA ILE A 44 -16.09 21.04 8.97
C ILE A 44 -17.36 21.14 8.13
N VAL A 45 -17.64 20.12 7.30
CA VAL A 45 -18.85 20.09 6.47
C VAL A 45 -20.11 20.00 7.34
N GLU A 46 -20.10 19.18 8.38
CA GLU A 46 -21.22 19.04 9.32
C GLU A 46 -21.57 20.38 9.99
N VAL A 47 -20.59 21.04 10.63
CA VAL A 47 -20.80 22.33 11.31
C VAL A 47 -21.25 23.41 10.32
N THR A 48 -20.69 23.42 9.12
CA THR A 48 -21.09 24.37 8.08
C THR A 48 -22.54 24.16 7.66
N LEU A 49 -22.96 22.90 7.44
CA LEU A 49 -24.32 22.58 7.06
C LEU A 49 -25.32 22.89 8.17
N ASP A 50 -24.98 22.57 9.42
CA ASP A 50 -25.81 22.84 10.60
C ASP A 50 -26.12 24.34 10.70
N THR A 51 -25.08 25.18 10.64
CA THR A 51 -25.21 26.65 10.67
C THR A 51 -26.02 27.19 9.48
N LEU A 52 -25.78 26.66 8.27
CA LEU A 52 -26.48 27.11 7.06
C LEU A 52 -27.97 26.75 7.11
N ILE A 53 -28.32 25.55 7.55
CA ILE A 53 -29.70 25.08 7.59
C ILE A 53 -30.46 25.79 8.70
N GLU A 54 -29.88 25.94 9.89
CA GLU A 54 -30.48 26.69 11.00
C GLU A 54 -30.81 28.12 10.56
N HIS A 55 -29.87 28.80 9.89
CA HIS A 55 -30.09 30.18 9.46
C HIS A 55 -31.05 30.29 8.27
N ALA A 56 -31.02 29.35 7.33
CA ALA A 56 -31.87 29.38 6.14
C ALA A 56 -33.35 29.06 6.47
N PHE A 57 -33.58 28.11 7.38
CA PHE A 57 -34.92 27.60 7.68
C PHE A 57 -35.47 28.06 9.03
N HIS A 58 -34.69 28.75 9.86
CA HIS A 58 -35.06 29.16 11.22
C HIS A 58 -35.61 27.97 12.03
N THR A 59 -34.99 26.80 11.85
CA THR A 59 -35.41 25.54 12.44
C THR A 59 -34.90 25.39 13.86
N ASP A 60 -35.64 24.65 14.69
CA ASP A 60 -35.14 24.21 15.99
C ASP A 60 -33.92 23.28 15.82
N LEU A 61 -33.00 23.31 16.79
CA LEU A 61 -31.76 22.51 16.78
C LEU A 61 -31.96 21.03 16.42
N HIS A 62 -33.01 20.41 16.97
CA HIS A 62 -33.30 19.00 16.69
C HIS A 62 -33.70 18.75 15.23
N GLN A 63 -34.43 19.69 14.60
CA GLN A 63 -34.84 19.58 13.21
C GLN A 63 -33.64 19.79 12.28
N THR A 64 -32.78 20.76 12.57
CA THR A 64 -31.54 21.02 11.82
C THR A 64 -30.64 19.77 11.80
N GLN A 65 -30.40 19.16 12.97
CA GLN A 65 -29.58 17.95 13.09
C GLN A 65 -30.10 16.78 12.24
N ILE A 66 -31.43 16.56 12.23
CA ILE A 66 -32.03 15.50 11.42
C ILE A 66 -31.81 15.77 9.92
N ILE A 67 -31.98 17.00 9.47
CA ILE A 67 -31.80 17.38 8.06
C ILE A 67 -30.33 17.22 7.65
N VAL A 68 -29.40 17.74 8.45
CA VAL A 68 -27.95 17.62 8.21
C VAL A 68 -27.54 16.16 8.15
N PHE A 69 -28.03 15.33 9.08
CA PHE A 69 -27.76 13.89 9.10
C PHE A 69 -28.20 13.21 7.80
N TYR A 70 -29.42 13.48 7.30
CA TYR A 70 -29.90 12.88 6.06
C TYR A 70 -29.09 13.33 4.82
N ILE A 71 -28.67 14.60 4.78
CA ILE A 71 -27.83 15.12 3.69
C ILE A 71 -26.45 14.44 3.71
N LEU A 72 -25.81 14.36 4.88
CA LEU A 72 -24.52 13.70 5.05
C LEU A 72 -24.62 12.21 4.73
N ALA A 73 -25.65 11.51 5.20
CA ALA A 73 -25.89 10.11 4.89
C ALA A 73 -26.00 9.89 3.37
N LEU A 74 -26.77 10.73 2.66
CA LEU A 74 -26.92 10.62 1.21
C LEU A 74 -25.59 10.88 0.48
N MET A 75 -24.80 11.86 0.94
CA MET A 75 -23.47 12.14 0.41
C MET A 75 -22.52 10.95 0.60
N VAL A 76 -22.50 10.35 1.78
CA VAL A 76 -21.69 9.16 2.10
C VAL A 76 -22.13 7.97 1.25
N PHE A 77 -23.43 7.68 1.15
CA PHE A 77 -23.94 6.59 0.32
C PHE A 77 -23.59 6.78 -1.15
N TYR A 78 -23.76 7.99 -1.69
CA TYR A 78 -23.38 8.30 -3.07
C TYR A 78 -21.87 8.14 -3.30
N GLY A 79 -21.05 8.65 -2.38
CA GLY A 79 -19.60 8.50 -2.40
C GLY A 79 -19.18 7.03 -2.38
N LEU A 80 -19.77 6.22 -1.51
CA LEU A 80 -19.50 4.80 -1.38
C LEU A 80 -19.88 4.04 -2.65
N LEU A 81 -21.04 4.32 -3.25
CA LEU A 81 -21.45 3.71 -4.51
C LEU A 81 -20.48 4.03 -5.65
N ARG A 82 -20.02 5.29 -5.73
CA ARG A 82 -19.03 5.71 -6.73
C ARG A 82 -17.67 5.05 -6.50
N PHE A 83 -17.23 4.96 -5.24
CA PHE A 83 -16.01 4.28 -4.85
C PHE A 83 -16.07 2.78 -5.21
N CYS A 84 -17.13 2.08 -4.82
CA CYS A 84 -17.35 0.66 -5.14
C CYS A 84 -17.32 0.38 -6.65
N ARG A 85 -17.77 1.33 -7.49
CA ARG A 85 -17.68 1.23 -8.96
C ARG A 85 -16.29 1.53 -9.50
N ALA A 86 -15.56 2.43 -8.86
CA ALA A 86 -14.21 2.82 -9.26
C ALA A 86 -13.17 1.74 -8.93
N VAL A 87 -13.27 1.13 -7.75
CA VAL A 87 -12.35 0.08 -7.25
C VAL A 87 -12.07 -1.02 -8.30
N PRO A 88 -13.05 -1.68 -8.92
CA PRO A 88 -12.78 -2.75 -9.88
C PRO A 88 -12.05 -2.24 -11.14
N ILE A 89 -12.27 -0.99 -11.55
CA ILE A 89 -11.60 -0.38 -12.72
C ILE A 89 -10.13 -0.17 -12.41
N TYR A 90 -9.83 0.46 -11.27
CA TYR A 90 -8.46 0.68 -10.82
C TYR A 90 -7.73 -0.65 -10.55
N TYR A 91 -8.40 -1.60 -9.91
CA TYR A 91 -7.85 -2.93 -9.67
C TYR A 91 -7.47 -3.64 -10.96
N ARG A 92 -8.36 -3.63 -11.98
CA ARG A 92 -8.04 -4.23 -13.29
C ARG A 92 -6.85 -3.54 -13.94
N ARG A 93 -6.81 -2.20 -13.93
CA ARG A 93 -5.69 -1.43 -14.50
C ARG A 93 -4.36 -1.73 -13.83
N CYS A 94 -4.33 -1.75 -12.49
CA CYS A 94 -3.14 -2.12 -11.73
C CYS A 94 -2.71 -3.56 -12.03
N ARG A 95 -3.67 -4.50 -12.10
CA ARG A 95 -3.40 -5.90 -12.43
C ARG A 95 -2.80 -6.05 -13.82
N ASP A 96 -3.30 -5.32 -14.80
CA ASP A 96 -2.84 -5.43 -16.18
C ASP A 96 -1.44 -4.80 -16.34
N VAL A 97 -1.17 -3.68 -15.68
CA VAL A 97 0.18 -3.10 -15.58
C VAL A 97 1.15 -4.07 -14.90
N TRP A 98 0.73 -4.67 -13.78
CA TRP A 98 1.55 -5.67 -13.07
C TRP A 98 1.84 -6.88 -13.93
N ARG A 99 0.83 -7.41 -14.64
CA ARG A 99 1.01 -8.55 -15.55
C ARG A 99 1.95 -8.22 -16.70
N GLY A 100 1.84 -7.03 -17.27
CA GLY A 100 2.77 -6.55 -18.30
C GLY A 100 4.20 -6.45 -17.78
N ALA A 101 4.40 -5.82 -16.62
CA ALA A 101 5.72 -5.70 -15.99
C ALA A 101 6.31 -7.08 -15.63
N LYS A 102 5.49 -8.00 -15.13
CA LYS A 102 5.89 -9.38 -14.81
C LYS A 102 6.33 -10.13 -16.07
N ALA A 103 5.53 -10.10 -17.15
CA ALA A 103 5.85 -10.76 -18.41
C ALA A 103 7.16 -10.20 -19.00
N HIS A 104 7.38 -8.89 -18.92
CA HIS A 104 8.61 -8.26 -19.37
C HIS A 104 9.82 -8.72 -18.55
N ARG A 105 9.71 -8.78 -17.22
CA ARG A 105 10.79 -9.29 -16.36
C ARG A 105 11.06 -10.77 -16.55
N GLU A 106 10.04 -11.60 -16.77
CA GLU A 106 10.23 -13.02 -17.07
C GLU A 106 10.97 -13.25 -18.39
N ALA A 107 10.64 -12.47 -19.42
CA ALA A 107 11.36 -12.53 -20.70
C ALA A 107 12.84 -12.14 -20.54
N GLN A 108 13.12 -11.03 -19.84
CA GLN A 108 14.49 -10.61 -19.54
C GLN A 108 15.25 -11.62 -18.69
N ALA A 109 14.61 -12.23 -17.68
CA ALA A 109 15.25 -13.23 -16.83
C ALA A 109 15.59 -14.52 -17.60
N LYS A 110 14.73 -14.97 -18.51
CA LYS A 110 14.99 -16.13 -19.37
C LYS A 110 16.13 -15.86 -20.33
N ASP A 111 16.16 -14.69 -20.96
CA ASP A 111 17.21 -14.31 -21.89
C ASP A 111 18.56 -14.14 -21.17
N TYR A 112 18.54 -13.51 -19.99
CA TYR A 112 19.71 -13.43 -19.12
C TYR A 112 20.21 -14.81 -18.70
N TRP A 113 19.32 -15.71 -18.29
CA TRP A 113 19.69 -17.08 -17.91
C TRP A 113 20.26 -17.87 -19.08
N HIS A 114 19.76 -17.69 -20.29
CA HIS A 114 20.27 -18.39 -21.47
C HIS A 114 21.68 -17.93 -21.83
N ASN A 115 21.94 -16.63 -21.76
CA ASN A 115 23.22 -16.00 -22.10
C ASN A 115 24.28 -16.12 -20.98
N LEU A 116 23.93 -16.68 -19.81
CA LEU A 116 24.85 -16.79 -18.68
C LEU A 116 25.76 -18.02 -18.78
N ALA A 117 27.08 -17.81 -18.71
CA ALA A 117 28.08 -18.87 -18.71
C ALA A 117 27.87 -19.88 -17.56
N PHE A 118 28.13 -21.16 -17.84
CA PHE A 118 27.86 -22.29 -16.93
C PHE A 118 28.48 -22.10 -15.52
N LEU A 119 29.68 -21.54 -15.45
CA LEU A 119 30.37 -21.23 -14.19
C LEU A 119 29.63 -20.20 -13.32
N LYS A 120 29.01 -19.19 -13.94
CA LYS A 120 28.23 -18.19 -13.20
C LYS A 120 26.88 -18.73 -12.72
N LYS A 121 26.28 -19.67 -13.45
CA LYS A 121 25.06 -20.38 -13.00
C LYS A 121 25.33 -21.18 -11.72
N ALA A 122 26.42 -21.95 -11.70
CA ALA A 122 26.81 -22.75 -10.54
C ALA A 122 27.07 -21.87 -9.28
N GLN A 123 27.75 -20.74 -9.45
CA GLN A 123 27.96 -19.78 -8.36
C GLN A 123 26.65 -19.17 -7.85
N LEU A 124 25.71 -18.84 -8.73
CA LEU A 124 24.43 -18.26 -8.32
C LEU A 124 23.56 -19.26 -7.53
N THR A 125 23.53 -20.53 -7.97
CA THR A 125 22.83 -21.60 -7.23
C THR A 125 23.42 -21.83 -5.85
N LEU A 126 24.74 -21.81 -5.73
CA LEU A 126 25.40 -22.01 -4.43
C LEU A 126 25.12 -20.84 -3.47
N LEU A 127 25.11 -19.61 -3.99
CA LEU A 127 24.77 -18.41 -3.22
C LEU A 127 23.32 -18.46 -2.73
N GLY A 128 22.39 -18.87 -3.60
CA GLY A 128 20.97 -19.00 -3.27
C GLY A 128 20.72 -20.03 -2.16
N ILE A 129 21.36 -21.20 -2.24
CA ILE A 129 21.24 -22.25 -1.22
C ILE A 129 21.75 -21.74 0.13
N THR A 130 22.92 -21.10 0.15
CA THR A 130 23.54 -20.56 1.38
C THR A 130 22.69 -19.46 2.02
N PHE A 131 22.09 -18.60 1.21
CA PHE A 131 21.19 -17.54 1.69
C PHE A 131 19.92 -18.14 2.31
N PHE A 132 19.32 -19.13 1.64
CA PHE A 132 18.09 -19.77 2.09
C PHE A 132 18.27 -20.52 3.42
N THR A 133 19.37 -21.27 3.57
CA THR A 133 19.69 -21.94 4.84
C THR A 133 20.01 -20.96 5.95
N GLY A 134 20.67 -19.83 5.66
CA GLY A 134 20.96 -18.78 6.64
C GLY A 134 19.70 -18.10 7.18
N VAL A 135 18.76 -17.75 6.30
CA VAL A 135 17.47 -17.15 6.70
C VAL A 135 16.60 -18.15 7.48
N PHE A 136 16.56 -19.41 7.04
CA PHE A 136 15.82 -20.47 7.73
C PHE A 136 16.34 -20.70 9.16
N PHE A 137 17.66 -20.71 9.34
CA PHE A 137 18.27 -20.87 10.66
C PHE A 137 17.98 -19.68 11.58
N LEU A 138 17.96 -18.45 11.05
CA LEU A 138 17.66 -17.23 11.80
C LEU A 138 16.19 -17.10 12.22
N LEU A 139 15.26 -17.62 11.42
CA LEU A 139 13.82 -17.55 11.68
C LEU A 139 13.31 -18.64 12.65
N PHE A 140 14.08 -19.72 12.84
CA PHE A 140 13.65 -20.90 13.60
C PHE A 140 14.45 -21.13 14.89
N MET A 141 15.33 -20.19 15.26
CA MET A 141 16.06 -20.13 16.54
C MET A 141 15.55 -18.95 17.37
#